data_AF-A0A432RG16-F1
#
_entry.id   AF-A0A432RG16-F1
#
_cell.length_a   1.000
_cell.length_b   1.000
_cell.length_c   1.000
_cell.angle_alpha   90.00
_cell.angle_beta   90.00
_cell.angle_gamma   90.00
#
_symmetry.space_group_name_H-M   'P 1'
#
loop_
_entity.id
_entity.type
_entity.pdbx_description
1 polymer ?
#
loop_
_entity_poly.entity_id
_entity_poly.type
_entity_poly.pdbx_seq_one_letter_code
_entity_poly.pdbx_strand_id
1 'polypeptide(L)'
;MEAKSWNHFVELKAFDKDGNEREVSALYIVAVPKDDRLERDIDFKCYRPTYIPKSVVEKIGKAYGVATEFNIKQPEKYNIIGYRPDLDLYVFKENMTFEEGLKKVHEILIDHLKENGFEPVRIEEVPI
;
A
#
# COMPACT_ATOMS: atom_id res chain seq x y z
N MET A 1 -7.21 14.43 -15.93
CA MET A 1 -5.96 13.66 -16.08
C MET A 1 -6.32 12.21 -15.85
N GLU A 2 -6.16 11.35 -16.84
CA GLU A 2 -6.46 9.92 -16.66
C GLU A 2 -5.27 9.24 -15.96
N ALA A 3 -5.53 8.41 -14.96
CA ALA A 3 -4.51 7.66 -14.21
C ALA A 3 -4.76 6.15 -14.33
N LYS A 4 -3.69 5.35 -14.28
CA LYS A 4 -3.79 3.89 -14.10
C LYS A 4 -3.53 3.56 -12.63
N SER A 5 -4.22 2.56 -12.10
CA SER A 5 -3.96 2.02 -10.77
C SER A 5 -2.87 0.96 -10.82
N TRP A 6 -1.94 1.02 -9.88
CA TRP A 6 -0.97 -0.03 -9.59
C TRP A 6 -1.14 -0.48 -8.14
N ASN A 7 -1.16 -1.80 -7.91
CA ASN A 7 -1.51 -2.35 -6.61
C ASN A 7 -0.31 -3.09 -6.01
N HIS A 8 -0.02 -2.82 -4.74
CA HIS A 8 0.95 -3.56 -3.94
C HIS A 8 0.22 -4.25 -2.80
N PHE A 9 0.25 -5.57 -2.75
CA PHE A 9 -0.14 -6.27 -1.54
C PHE A 9 1.01 -6.16 -0.53
N VAL A 10 0.71 -5.74 0.69
CA VAL A 10 1.67 -5.57 1.78
C VAL A 10 1.23 -6.48 2.91
N GLU A 11 2.09 -7.40 3.32
CA GLU A 11 1.82 -8.36 4.37
C GLU A 11 2.95 -8.35 5.40
N LEU A 12 2.57 -8.22 6.67
CA LEU A 12 3.49 -8.20 7.79
C LEU A 12 3.28 -9.41 8.67
N LYS A 13 4.38 -10.11 8.94
CA LYS A 13 4.46 -11.18 9.93
C LYS A 13 5.13 -10.62 11.18
N ALA A 14 4.39 -10.60 12.27
CA ALA A 14 4.79 -9.98 13.52
C ALA A 14 4.91 -11.02 14.64
N PHE A 15 5.93 -10.85 15.48
CA PHE A 15 6.24 -11.75 16.60
C PHE A 15 6.24 -10.97 17.90
N ASP A 16 5.60 -11.50 18.94
CA ASP A 16 5.66 -10.96 20.29
C ASP A 16 6.86 -11.53 21.08
N LYS A 17 7.03 -11.06 22.31
CA LYS A 17 8.12 -11.49 23.21
C LYS A 17 8.06 -12.98 23.58
N ASP A 18 6.88 -13.59 23.49
CA ASP A 18 6.61 -14.98 23.87
C ASP A 18 6.75 -15.91 22.65
N GLY A 19 7.05 -15.35 21.47
CA GLY A 19 7.21 -16.07 20.22
C GLY A 19 5.90 -16.35 19.48
N ASN A 20 4.78 -15.80 19.94
CA ASN A 20 3.52 -15.92 19.21
C ASN A 20 3.58 -15.07 17.95
N GLU A 21 2.89 -15.55 16.92
CA GLU A 21 2.90 -14.97 15.59
C GLU A 21 1.53 -14.42 15.23
N ARG A 22 1.53 -13.28 14.52
CA ARG A 22 0.36 -12.76 13.82
C ARG A 22 0.73 -12.21 12.45
N GLU A 23 -0.16 -12.43 11.50
CA GLU A 23 -0.08 -11.87 10.16
C GLU A 23 -1.17 -10.81 9.97
N VAL A 24 -0.83 -9.74 9.27
CA VAL A 24 -1.75 -8.65 8.94
C VAL A 24 -1.37 -8.09 7.58
N SER A 25 -2.37 -7.75 6.77
CA SER A 25 -2.13 -7.30 5.41
C SER A 25 -3.03 -6.14 4.98
N ALA A 26 -2.59 -5.47 3.92
CA ALA A 26 -3.33 -4.43 3.24
C ALA A 26 -3.05 -4.44 1.73
N LEU A 27 -4.02 -3.99 0.95
CA LEU A 27 -3.82 -3.69 -0.46
C LEU A 27 -3.55 -2.19 -0.62
N TYR A 28 -2.30 -1.84 -0.96
CA TYR A 28 -1.88 -0.47 -1.22
C TYR A 28 -2.09 -0.12 -2.70
N ILE A 29 -2.88 0.92 -2.95
CA ILE A 29 -3.23 1.39 -4.29
C ILE A 29 -2.45 2.67 -4.60
N VAL A 30 -1.80 2.67 -5.76
CA VAL A 30 -0.97 3.77 -6.26
C VAL A 30 -1.55 4.27 -7.56
N ALA A 31 -1.78 5.58 -7.66
CA ALA A 31 -2.12 6.23 -8.91
C ALA A 31 -0.84 6.52 -9.70
N VAL A 32 -0.79 6.01 -10.94
CA VAL A 32 0.30 6.25 -11.88
C VAL A 32 -0.22 7.14 -13.01
N PRO A 33 0.42 8.28 -13.31
CA PRO A 33 0.03 9.12 -14.45
C PRO A 33 0.01 8.31 -15.75
N LYS A 34 -1.02 8.49 -16.59
CA LYS A 34 -0.98 7.93 -17.95
C LYS A 34 0.03 8.74 -18.78
N ASP A 35 1.16 8.13 -19.09
CA ASP A 35 2.13 8.61 -20.09
C ASP A 35 2.58 7.42 -20.93
N ASP A 36 2.26 7.45 -22.22
CA ASP A 36 2.56 6.40 -23.21
C ASP A 36 4.07 6.11 -23.34
N ARG A 37 4.94 6.93 -22.77
CA ARG A 37 6.40 6.71 -22.74
C ARG A 37 6.82 5.76 -21.60
N LEU A 38 6.06 5.71 -20.51
CA LEU A 38 6.33 4.81 -19.38
C LEU A 38 6.13 3.33 -19.74
N GLU A 39 5.39 3.09 -20.83
CA GLU A 39 5.12 1.76 -21.39
C GLU A 39 6.19 1.33 -22.41
N ARG A 40 7.07 2.24 -22.86
CA ARG A 40 8.03 2.01 -23.95
C ARG A 40 9.43 1.62 -23.47
N ASP A 41 9.80 1.91 -22.22
CA ASP A 41 11.14 1.64 -21.67
C ASP A 41 11.35 0.18 -21.21
N ILE A 42 10.60 -0.75 -21.79
CA ILE A 42 10.58 -2.14 -21.35
C ILE A 42 10.92 -3.03 -22.54
N ASP A 43 12.16 -3.52 -22.59
CA ASP A 43 12.68 -4.46 -23.60
C ASP A 43 12.10 -5.89 -23.42
N PHE A 44 10.92 -6.01 -22.82
CA PHE A 44 10.19 -7.26 -22.62
C PHE A 44 8.99 -7.31 -23.57
N LYS A 45 9.27 -7.36 -24.88
CA LYS A 45 8.26 -7.49 -25.96
C LYS A 45 7.32 -8.71 -25.82
N CYS A 46 7.58 -9.62 -24.88
CA CYS A 46 6.80 -10.84 -24.68
C CYS A 46 5.79 -10.78 -23.53
N TYR A 47 5.84 -9.77 -22.64
CA TYR A 47 4.90 -9.64 -21.53
C TYR A 47 4.08 -8.36 -21.71
N ARG A 48 2.76 -8.55 -21.82
CA ARG A 48 1.66 -7.58 -22.06
C ARG A 48 2.07 -6.10 -22.14
N PRO A 49 1.62 -5.34 -23.16
CA PRO A 49 1.89 -3.90 -23.36
C PRO A 49 1.24 -2.96 -22.31
N THR A 50 0.98 -3.44 -21.09
CA THR A 50 0.23 -2.75 -20.03
C THR A 50 0.86 -2.88 -18.64
N TYR A 51 2.00 -3.55 -18.49
CA TYR A 51 2.68 -3.71 -17.21
C TYR A 51 3.67 -2.57 -16.95
N ILE A 52 3.48 -1.84 -15.84
CA ILE A 52 4.40 -0.79 -15.38
C ILE A 52 5.32 -1.40 -14.30
N PRO A 53 6.66 -1.39 -14.46
CA PRO A 53 7.58 -1.95 -13.49
C PRO A 53 7.52 -1.24 -12.14
N LYS A 54 7.67 -2.00 -11.04
CA LYS A 54 7.70 -1.45 -9.66
C LYS A 54 8.69 -0.29 -9.52
N SER A 55 9.89 -0.40 -10.09
CA SER A 55 10.92 0.65 -10.06
C SER A 55 10.52 1.96 -10.76
N VAL A 56 9.59 1.91 -11.70
CA VAL A 56 8.99 3.10 -12.33
C VAL A 56 7.91 3.66 -11.40
N VAL A 57 7.02 2.81 -10.90
CA VAL A 57 5.93 3.18 -9.98
C VAL A 57 6.46 3.85 -8.71
N GLU A 58 7.55 3.35 -8.13
CA GLU A 58 8.20 3.94 -6.96
C GLU A 58 8.65 5.39 -7.20
N LYS A 59 9.04 5.72 -8.44
CA LYS A 59 9.56 7.06 -8.79
C LYS A 59 8.47 8.09 -9.08
N ILE A 60 7.40 7.66 -9.75
CA ILE A 60 6.37 8.58 -10.29
C ILE A 60 4.99 8.39 -9.68
N GLY A 61 4.76 7.25 -9.03
CA GLY A 61 3.50 6.88 -8.44
C GLY A 61 3.15 7.76 -7.25
N LYS A 62 1.86 8.03 -7.11
CA LYS A 62 1.30 8.76 -5.98
C LYS A 62 0.42 7.82 -5.17
N ALA A 63 0.55 7.88 -3.85
CA ALA A 63 -0.31 7.12 -2.95
C ALA A 63 -1.77 7.53 -3.23
N TYR A 64 -2.63 6.54 -3.49
CA TYR A 64 -4.05 6.79 -3.77
C TYR A 64 -4.91 6.31 -2.61
N GLY A 65 -4.75 5.05 -2.20
CA GLY A 65 -5.53 4.53 -1.09
C GLY A 65 -5.02 3.21 -0.55
N VAL A 66 -5.68 2.72 0.48
CA VAL A 66 -5.40 1.45 1.14
C VAL A 66 -6.71 0.74 1.43
N ALA A 67 -6.78 -0.55 1.10
CA ALA A 67 -7.87 -1.44 1.49
C ALA A 67 -7.35 -2.40 2.56
N THR A 68 -8.16 -2.62 3.60
CA THR A 68 -7.85 -3.45 4.77
C THR A 68 -9.07 -4.28 5.13
N GLU A 69 -8.88 -5.46 5.72
CA GLU A 69 -9.99 -6.29 6.21
C GLU A 69 -10.64 -5.76 7.50
N PHE A 70 -10.09 -4.67 8.05
CA PHE A 70 -10.52 -4.04 9.28
C PHE A 70 -10.75 -2.53 9.08
N ASN A 71 -11.53 -1.95 9.99
CA ASN A 71 -11.78 -0.51 9.99
C ASN A 71 -10.61 0.26 10.62
N ILE A 72 -10.19 1.35 9.98
CA ILE A 72 -9.17 2.26 10.49
C ILE A 72 -9.86 3.28 11.41
N LYS A 73 -9.58 3.24 12.73
CA LYS A 73 -10.30 4.06 13.73
C LYS A 73 -9.96 5.56 13.70
N GLN A 74 -8.75 5.92 13.28
CA GLN A 74 -8.28 7.32 13.18
C GLN A 74 -7.60 7.58 11.82
N PRO A 75 -8.35 7.54 10.70
CA PRO A 75 -7.77 7.62 9.36
C PRO A 75 -6.88 8.86 9.15
N GLU A 76 -7.24 9.99 9.75
CA GLU A 76 -6.53 11.25 9.65
C GLU A 76 -5.07 11.19 10.14
N LYS A 77 -4.75 10.31 11.10
CA LYS A 77 -3.37 10.07 11.59
C LYS A 77 -2.46 9.57 10.46
N TYR A 78 -3.04 8.87 9.49
CA TYR A 78 -2.34 8.27 8.36
C TYR A 78 -2.47 9.11 7.09
N ASN A 79 -2.89 10.37 7.21
CA ASN A 79 -3.20 11.25 6.08
C ASN A 79 -4.29 10.70 5.16
N ILE A 80 -5.27 9.98 5.70
CA ILE A 80 -6.46 9.56 4.95
C ILE A 80 -7.50 10.68 5.02
N ILE A 81 -8.06 11.07 3.87
CA ILE A 81 -9.06 12.14 3.75
C ILE A 81 -10.50 11.62 3.82
N GLY A 82 -10.71 10.33 3.60
CA GLY A 82 -12.02 9.73 3.65
C GLY A 82 -12.00 8.27 3.26
N TYR A 83 -13.15 7.63 3.42
CA TYR A 83 -13.41 6.27 2.99
C TYR A 83 -14.39 6.29 1.83
N ARG A 84 -14.14 5.48 0.80
CA ARG A 84 -14.95 5.28 -0.40
C ARG A 84 -15.66 3.93 -0.29
N PRO A 85 -16.91 3.87 0.20
CA PRO A 85 -17.60 2.60 0.43
C PRO A 85 -17.90 1.84 -0.87
N ASP A 86 -18.00 2.54 -2.00
CA ASP A 86 -18.20 1.96 -3.31
C ASP A 86 -17.00 1.15 -3.81
N LEU A 87 -15.82 1.39 -3.25
CA LEU A 87 -14.56 0.73 -3.60
C LEU A 87 -13.91 0.00 -2.41
N ASP A 88 -14.53 0.04 -1.24
CA ASP A 88 -13.98 -0.42 0.03
C ASP A 88 -12.55 0.08 0.29
N LEU A 89 -12.34 1.38 0.12
CA LEU A 89 -11.00 1.98 0.08
C LEU A 89 -10.89 3.23 0.94
N TYR A 90 -9.87 3.28 1.80
CA TYR A 90 -9.45 4.51 2.47
C TYR A 90 -8.55 5.33 1.55
N VAL A 91 -8.89 6.58 1.30
CA VAL A 91 -8.21 7.46 0.32
C VAL A 91 -7.20 8.36 1.01
N PHE A 92 -5.95 8.34 0.56
CA PHE A 92 -4.90 9.23 1.07
C PHE A 92 -5.09 10.68 0.60
N LYS A 93 -4.48 11.62 1.31
CA LYS A 93 -4.31 13.01 0.85
C LYS A 93 -3.58 13.02 -0.49
N GLU A 94 -4.01 13.92 -1.37
CA GLU A 94 -3.39 14.08 -2.68
C GLU A 94 -1.89 14.41 -2.58
N ASN A 95 -1.15 14.09 -3.65
CA ASN A 95 0.28 14.35 -3.83
C ASN A 95 1.24 13.60 -2.91
N MET A 96 0.76 12.75 -2.01
CA MET A 96 1.60 11.82 -1.25
C MET A 96 2.40 10.92 -2.21
N THR A 97 3.70 10.83 -1.99
CA THR A 97 4.60 9.96 -2.75
C THR A 97 4.33 8.49 -2.47
N PHE A 98 4.83 7.61 -3.35
CA PHE A 98 4.78 6.17 -3.14
C PHE A 98 5.31 5.76 -1.75
N GLU A 99 6.49 6.25 -1.38
CA GLU A 99 7.18 5.89 -0.14
C GLU A 99 6.44 6.39 1.10
N GLU A 100 5.92 7.62 1.07
CA GLU A 100 5.11 8.16 2.16
C GLU A 100 3.84 7.33 2.38
N GLY A 101 3.14 6.96 1.32
CA GLY A 101 1.96 6.10 1.41
C GLY A 101 2.30 4.72 1.94
N LEU A 102 3.36 4.08 1.43
CA LEU A 102 3.80 2.76 1.90
C LEU A 102 4.17 2.79 3.39
N LYS A 103 4.85 3.84 3.85
CA LYS A 103 5.13 4.03 5.28
C LYS A 103 3.84 4.12 6.11
N LYS A 104 2.82 4.83 5.62
CA LYS A 104 1.52 4.90 6.30
C LYS A 104 0.78 3.57 6.33
N VAL A 105 0.86 2.78 5.27
CA VAL A 105 0.31 1.41 5.25
C VAL A 105 0.96 0.56 6.35
N HIS A 106 2.28 0.59 6.48
CA HIS A 106 2.98 -0.10 7.57
C HIS A 106 2.52 0.38 8.96
N GLU A 107 2.44 1.70 9.17
CA GLU A 107 1.96 2.26 10.43
C GLU A 107 0.53 1.79 10.77
N ILE A 108 -0.38 1.75 9.79
CA ILE A 108 -1.76 1.25 9.95
C ILE A 108 -1.76 -0.19 10.43
N LEU A 109 -0.99 -1.06 9.78
CA LEU A 109 -0.92 -2.49 10.10
C LEU A 109 -0.34 -2.74 11.49
N ILE A 110 0.72 -2.02 11.85
CA ILE A 110 1.36 -2.12 13.17
C ILE A 110 0.43 -1.61 14.27
N ASP A 111 -0.21 -0.46 14.07
CA ASP A 111 -1.15 0.09 15.05
C ASP A 111 -2.36 -0.84 15.22
N HIS A 112 -2.86 -1.45 14.15
CA HIS A 112 -3.92 -2.45 14.24
C HIS A 112 -3.54 -3.62 15.14
N LEU A 113 -2.32 -4.16 15.02
CA LEU A 113 -1.84 -5.23 15.90
C LEU A 113 -1.84 -4.78 17.37
N LYS A 114 -1.29 -3.59 17.65
CA LYS A 114 -1.20 -3.04 19.01
C LYS A 114 -2.57 -2.77 19.64
N GLU A 115 -3.50 -2.23 18.86
CA GLU A 115 -4.89 -2.00 19.29
C GLU A 115 -5.63 -3.30 19.64
N ASN A 116 -5.21 -4.43 19.06
CA ASN A 116 -5.75 -5.75 19.34
C ASN A 116 -4.93 -6.53 20.38
N GLY A 117 -4.13 -5.82 21.19
CA GLY A 117 -3.37 -6.37 22.31
C GLY A 117 -2.14 -7.17 21.91
N PHE A 118 -1.67 -7.04 20.67
CA PHE A 118 -0.45 -7.68 20.20
C PHE A 118 0.67 -6.64 20.11
N GLU A 119 1.69 -6.76 20.98
CA GLU A 119 2.85 -5.86 20.97
C GLU A 119 4.02 -6.52 20.22
N PRO A 120 4.27 -6.13 18.96
CA PRO A 120 5.31 -6.77 18.16
C PRO A 120 6.70 -6.31 18.61
N VAL A 121 7.61 -7.27 18.80
CA VAL A 121 9.05 -7.01 19.05
C VAL A 121 9.91 -7.27 17.81
N ARG A 122 9.39 -8.04 16.84
CA ARG A 122 10.00 -8.29 15.53
C ARG A 122 8.90 -8.28 14.48
N ILE A 123 9.17 -7.64 13.35
CA ILE A 123 8.27 -7.55 12.20
C ILE A 123 9.07 -7.88 10.95
N GLU A 124 8.48 -8.70 10.09
CA GLU A 124 9.05 -9.10 8.80
C GLU A 124 8.00 -8.83 7.72
N GLU A 125 8.42 -8.25 6.60
CA GLU A 125 7.58 -8.16 5.41
C GLU A 125 7.64 -9.51 4.68
N VAL A 126 6.48 -10.07 4.34
CA VAL A 126 6.40 -11.33 3.62
C VAL A 126 6.67 -11.05 2.13
N PRO A 127 7.75 -11.59 1.53
CA PRO A 127 8.00 -11.41 0.11
C PRO A 127 6.96 -12.18 -0.72
N ILE A 128 6.38 -11.50 -1.71
CA ILE A 128 5.35 -12.02 -2.62
C ILE A 128 5.97 -12.28 -3.99
#